data_AF-A0A7Y4Y822-F1
#
_entry.id   AF-A0A7Y4Y822-F1
#
_cell.length_a   1.000
_cell.length_b   1.000
_cell.length_c   1.000
_cell.angle_alpha   90.00
_cell.angle_beta   90.00
_cell.angle_gamma   90.00
#
_symmetry.space_group_name_H-M   'P 1'
#
loop_
_entity.id
_entity.type
_entity.pdbx_description
1 polymer ?
#
loop_
_entity_poly.entity_id
_entity_poly.type
_entity_poly.pdbx_seq_one_letter_code
_entity_poly.pdbx_strand_id
1 'polypeptide(L)'
;MRQRAFKKESHYRPTMRVVKGLQEKQTELAPLVNSAWNFACSSLWNCTQFSQKEIETAKEKITEYLRLAKHPEKAFSIFCQRVLLTRYYVSKNSNRFVPLPSIWLERTNENGFAGTKAWYDEIRSVRESLPNYKNELKAMAEAVLEFSEEPTVQNYQYWRKYFIDKQTPGLLNLFQVVAIQQLCNN
;
A
#
# COMPACT_ATOMS: atom_id res chain seq x y z
N MET A 1 -53.58 51.37 24.33
CA MET A 1 -52.91 50.57 23.27
C MET A 1 -51.40 50.69 23.43
N ARG A 2 -50.68 49.59 23.71
CA ARG A 2 -49.21 49.54 23.73
C ARG A 2 -48.78 48.32 22.90
N GLN A 3 -48.09 48.56 21.80
CA GLN A 3 -47.57 47.51 20.91
C GLN A 3 -46.35 46.83 21.59
N ARG A 4 -46.35 45.50 21.64
CA ARG A 4 -45.17 44.70 22.00
C ARG A 4 -44.37 44.41 20.72
N ALA A 5 -43.11 44.82 20.70
CA ALA A 5 -42.17 44.47 19.64
C ALA A 5 -41.66 43.03 19.83
N PHE A 6 -41.74 42.21 18.78
CA PHE A 6 -41.13 40.89 18.73
C PHE A 6 -39.61 41.01 18.51
N LYS A 7 -38.82 40.44 19.43
CA LYS A 7 -37.37 40.24 19.24
C LYS A 7 -37.16 39.09 18.26
N LYS A 8 -36.45 39.35 17.16
CA LYS A 8 -35.94 38.32 16.24
C LYS A 8 -34.73 37.65 16.87
N GLU A 9 -34.84 36.37 17.18
CA GLU A 9 -33.68 35.53 17.53
C GLU A 9 -32.84 35.26 16.29
N SER A 10 -31.57 35.65 16.34
CA SER A 10 -30.58 35.35 15.32
C SER A 10 -30.11 33.91 15.50
N HIS A 11 -30.54 33.02 14.63
CA HIS A 11 -29.99 31.67 14.56
C HIS A 11 -28.57 31.73 13.99
N TYR A 12 -27.58 31.47 14.85
CA TYR A 12 -26.19 31.26 14.45
C TYR A 12 -26.11 29.95 13.65
N ARG A 13 -25.93 30.04 12.34
CA ARG A 13 -25.59 28.88 11.50
C ARG A 13 -24.08 28.69 11.52
N PRO A 14 -23.55 27.62 12.13
CA PRO A 14 -22.12 27.35 12.06
C PRO A 14 -21.72 27.13 10.60
N THR A 15 -20.92 28.04 10.07
CA THR A 15 -20.38 27.92 8.71
C THR A 15 -19.21 26.95 8.77
N MET A 16 -19.45 25.70 8.36
CA MET A 16 -18.37 24.73 8.20
C MET A 16 -17.43 25.22 7.09
N ARG A 17 -16.18 25.51 7.46
CA ARG A 17 -15.11 25.78 6.49
C ARG A 17 -14.53 24.45 6.03
N VAL A 18 -14.59 24.20 4.73
CA VAL A 18 -13.89 23.07 4.10
C VAL A 18 -12.39 23.32 4.20
N VAL A 19 -11.68 22.46 4.94
CA VAL A 19 -10.21 22.50 5.04
C VAL A 19 -9.63 21.88 3.76
N LYS A 20 -9.31 22.72 2.77
CA LYS A 20 -8.78 22.30 1.46
C LYS A 20 -7.51 21.43 1.52
N GLY A 21 -6.66 21.62 2.54
CA GLY A 21 -5.36 20.93 2.64
C GLY A 21 -5.42 19.40 2.88
N LEU A 22 -6.57 18.85 3.26
CA LEU A 22 -6.75 17.40 3.44
C LEU A 22 -7.04 16.66 2.12
N GLN A 23 -7.70 17.34 1.16
CA GLN A 23 -8.00 16.79 -0.16
C GLN A 23 -6.76 16.78 -1.07
N GLU A 24 -5.97 17.86 -1.04
CA GLU A 24 -4.76 17.98 -1.89
C GLU A 24 -3.75 16.85 -1.62
N LYS A 25 -3.46 16.55 -0.34
CA LYS A 25 -2.60 15.42 0.03
C LYS A 25 -3.18 14.04 -0.30
N GLN A 26 -4.50 13.90 -0.40
CA GLN A 26 -5.11 12.63 -0.83
C GLN A 26 -4.93 12.42 -2.34
N THR A 27 -5.07 13.48 -3.14
CA THR A 27 -4.84 13.42 -4.59
C THR A 27 -3.39 13.07 -4.92
N GLU A 28 -2.42 13.61 -4.17
CA GLU A 28 -0.99 13.32 -4.38
C GLU A 28 -0.62 11.86 -4.12
N LEU A 29 -1.24 11.21 -3.13
CA LEU A 29 -0.91 9.82 -2.77
C LEU A 29 -1.65 8.78 -3.62
N ALA A 30 -2.66 9.18 -4.40
CA ALA A 30 -3.54 8.24 -5.10
C ALA A 30 -2.79 7.24 -6.01
N PRO A 31 -1.79 7.65 -6.83
CA PRO A 31 -1.02 6.70 -7.64
C PRO A 31 -0.29 5.67 -6.77
N LEU A 32 0.38 6.13 -5.71
CA LEU A 32 1.15 5.28 -4.80
C LEU A 32 0.26 4.30 -4.03
N VAL A 33 -0.94 4.74 -3.62
CA VAL A 33 -1.96 3.90 -2.99
C VAL A 33 -2.49 2.84 -3.96
N ASN A 34 -2.76 3.22 -5.21
CA ASN A 34 -3.23 2.28 -6.24
C ASN A 34 -2.17 1.21 -6.54
N SER A 35 -0.91 1.60 -6.69
CA SER A 35 0.19 0.65 -6.91
C SER A 35 0.43 -0.25 -5.70
N ALA A 36 0.31 0.29 -4.47
CA ALA A 36 0.43 -0.50 -3.25
C ALA A 36 -0.71 -1.53 -3.14
N TRP A 37 -1.93 -1.11 -3.46
CA TRP A 37 -3.09 -1.99 -3.52
C TRP A 37 -2.91 -3.10 -4.56
N ASN A 38 -2.57 -2.76 -5.80
CA ASN A 38 -2.37 -3.74 -6.88
C ASN A 38 -1.27 -4.75 -6.50
N PHE A 39 -0.18 -4.25 -5.91
CA PHE A 39 0.90 -5.09 -5.42
C PHE A 39 0.45 -6.05 -4.30
N ALA A 40 -0.26 -5.55 -3.29
CA ALA A 40 -0.76 -6.37 -2.19
C ALA A 40 -1.78 -7.42 -2.67
N CYS A 41 -2.72 -7.00 -3.53
CA CYS A 41 -3.72 -7.86 -4.15
C CYS A 41 -3.07 -9.01 -4.93
N SER A 42 -2.13 -8.70 -5.81
CA SER A 42 -1.36 -9.69 -6.57
C SER A 42 -0.46 -10.57 -5.72
N SER A 43 -0.04 -10.08 -4.55
CA SER A 43 0.87 -10.83 -3.67
C SER A 43 0.16 -11.77 -2.72
N LEU A 44 -1.02 -11.42 -2.22
CA LEU A 44 -1.69 -12.13 -1.12
C LEU A 44 -3.06 -12.72 -1.52
N TRP A 45 -3.69 -12.18 -2.55
CA TRP A 45 -5.07 -12.51 -2.95
C TRP A 45 -5.23 -12.63 -4.47
N ASN A 46 -4.23 -13.19 -5.16
CA ASN A 46 -4.07 -13.20 -6.63
C ASN A 46 -5.17 -13.92 -7.43
N CYS A 47 -6.20 -14.47 -6.78
CA CYS A 47 -7.33 -15.13 -7.40
C CYS A 47 -8.68 -14.72 -6.78
N THR A 48 -8.71 -13.62 -6.01
CA THR A 48 -9.90 -13.19 -5.28
C THR A 48 -10.42 -11.87 -5.86
N GLN A 49 -11.72 -11.83 -6.17
CA GLN A 49 -12.41 -10.59 -6.50
C GLN A 49 -13.02 -10.01 -5.22
N PHE A 50 -12.78 -8.73 -4.99
CA PHE A 50 -13.31 -8.01 -3.84
C PHE A 50 -14.42 -7.05 -4.27
N SER A 51 -15.35 -6.77 -3.35
CA SER A 51 -16.33 -5.72 -3.58
C SER A 51 -15.65 -4.35 -3.64
N GLN A 52 -16.26 -3.40 -4.34
CA GLN A 52 -15.74 -2.03 -4.42
C GLN A 52 -15.55 -1.42 -3.02
N LYS A 53 -16.49 -1.66 -2.11
CA LYS A 53 -16.40 -1.22 -0.70
C LYS A 53 -15.16 -1.77 0.02
N GLU A 54 -14.84 -3.05 -0.20
CA GLU A 54 -13.66 -3.68 0.41
C GLU A 54 -12.36 -3.08 -0.15
N ILE A 55 -12.31 -2.85 -1.47
CA ILE A 55 -11.17 -2.21 -2.15
C ILE A 55 -10.96 -0.79 -1.61
N GLU A 56 -12.03 0.00 -1.51
CA GLU A 56 -11.98 1.37 -1.00
C GLU A 56 -11.51 1.39 0.46
N THR A 57 -12.09 0.53 1.31
CA THR A 57 -11.68 0.42 2.72
C THR A 57 -10.21 0.06 2.85
N ALA A 58 -9.72 -0.89 2.03
CA ALA A 58 -8.31 -1.28 2.02
C ALA A 58 -7.40 -0.12 1.57
N LYS A 59 -7.77 0.59 0.50
CA LYS A 59 -7.02 1.75 0.00
C LYS A 59 -7.01 2.90 1.01
N GLU A 60 -8.07 3.11 1.77
CA GLU A 60 -8.10 4.09 2.87
C GLU A 60 -7.05 3.77 3.94
N LYS A 61 -6.92 2.49 4.35
CA LYS A 61 -5.90 2.05 5.31
C LYS A 61 -4.48 2.22 4.77
N ILE A 62 -4.24 1.93 3.50
CA ILE A 62 -2.96 2.18 2.83
C ILE A 62 -2.66 3.68 2.81
N THR A 63 -3.66 4.51 2.45
CA THR A 63 -3.53 5.97 2.42
C THR A 63 -3.16 6.50 3.80
N GLU A 64 -3.81 6.02 4.86
CA GLU A 64 -3.48 6.39 6.23
C GLU A 64 -2.03 6.03 6.57
N TYR A 65 -1.60 4.82 6.24
CA TYR A 65 -0.23 4.36 6.46
C TYR A 65 0.81 5.26 5.76
N LEU A 66 0.60 5.57 4.47
CA LEU A 66 1.51 6.41 3.69
C LEU A 66 1.50 7.87 4.16
N ARG A 67 0.33 8.41 4.51
CA ARG A 67 0.17 9.80 4.97
C ARG A 67 0.91 10.09 6.28
N LEU A 68 1.03 9.11 7.15
CA LEU A 68 1.74 9.24 8.43
C LEU A 68 3.26 9.25 8.26
N ALA A 69 3.77 8.85 7.09
CA ALA A 69 5.19 8.84 6.82
C ALA A 69 5.69 10.22 6.37
N LYS A 70 6.89 10.59 6.82
CA LYS A 70 7.60 11.78 6.31
C LYS A 70 7.98 11.64 4.82
N HIS A 71 8.25 10.41 4.39
CA HIS A 71 8.65 10.05 3.03
C HIS A 71 7.75 8.91 2.54
N PRO A 72 6.63 9.20 1.85
CA PRO A 72 5.65 8.21 1.42
C PRO A 72 6.25 7.09 0.55
N GLU A 73 7.19 7.39 -0.33
CA GLU A 73 7.84 6.45 -1.24
C GLU A 73 8.67 5.42 -0.45
N LYS A 74 9.39 5.89 0.58
CA LYS A 74 10.10 5.00 1.51
C LYS A 74 9.13 4.11 2.29
N ALA A 75 8.00 4.66 2.72
CA ALA A 75 6.96 3.88 3.40
C ALA A 75 6.33 2.86 2.46
N PHE A 76 6.10 3.20 1.19
CA PHE A 76 5.68 2.29 0.14
C PHE A 76 6.67 1.13 -0.03
N SER A 77 7.97 1.41 -0.13
CA SER A 77 8.96 0.33 -0.25
C SER A 77 8.98 -0.60 0.98
N ILE A 78 8.75 -0.06 2.18
CA ILE A 78 8.61 -0.86 3.41
C ILE A 78 7.31 -1.68 3.38
N PHE A 79 6.21 -1.09 2.92
CA PHE A 79 4.93 -1.77 2.74
C PHE A 79 5.06 -2.98 1.82
N CYS A 80 5.66 -2.81 0.64
CA CYS A 80 5.87 -3.89 -0.31
C CYS A 80 6.74 -5.02 0.27
N GLN A 81 7.82 -4.68 0.97
CA GLN A 81 8.66 -5.68 1.63
C GLN A 81 7.88 -6.48 2.69
N ARG A 82 7.04 -5.80 3.48
CA ARG A 82 6.19 -6.45 4.50
C ARG A 82 5.13 -7.37 3.89
N VAL A 83 4.51 -6.95 2.78
CA VAL A 83 3.62 -7.81 1.98
C VAL A 83 4.34 -9.07 1.49
N LEU A 84 5.58 -8.95 0.98
CA LEU A 84 6.35 -10.10 0.52
C LEU A 84 6.73 -11.05 1.66
N LEU A 85 6.98 -10.52 2.85
CA LEU A 85 7.23 -11.35 4.03
C LEU A 85 6.00 -12.16 4.42
N THR A 86 4.81 -11.56 4.38
CA THR A 86 3.55 -12.30 4.55
C THR A 86 3.38 -13.36 3.48
N ARG A 87 3.61 -13.02 2.19
CA ARG A 87 3.55 -13.99 1.09
C ARG A 87 4.45 -15.20 1.35
N TYR A 88 5.69 -14.97 1.77
CA TYR A 88 6.64 -16.03 2.11
C TYR A 88 6.23 -16.84 3.34
N TYR A 89 5.65 -16.18 4.36
CA TYR A 89 5.18 -16.84 5.57
C TYR A 89 4.01 -17.80 5.30
N VAL A 90 3.03 -17.38 4.50
CA VAL A 90 1.86 -18.20 4.16
C VAL A 90 2.20 -19.30 3.17
N SER A 91 3.13 -19.07 2.23
CA SER A 91 3.53 -20.10 1.26
C SER A 91 4.21 -21.32 1.88
N LYS A 92 4.67 -21.22 3.14
CA LYS A 92 5.32 -22.32 3.85
C LYS A 92 4.36 -23.32 4.48
N ASN A 93 3.08 -22.97 4.65
CA ASN A 93 2.13 -23.85 5.31
C ASN A 93 0.72 -23.54 4.80
N SER A 94 0.08 -24.54 4.19
CA SER A 94 -1.26 -24.44 3.59
C SER A 94 -2.37 -24.10 4.58
N ASN A 95 -2.16 -24.31 5.88
CA ASN A 95 -3.13 -23.94 6.92
C ASN A 95 -3.06 -22.45 7.30
N ARG A 96 -2.09 -21.71 6.76
CA ARG A 96 -1.98 -20.25 6.96
C ARG A 96 -2.71 -19.55 5.84
N PHE A 97 -3.58 -18.64 6.22
CA PHE A 97 -4.32 -17.80 5.29
C PHE A 97 -4.16 -16.32 5.66
N VAL A 98 -4.35 -15.46 4.69
CA VAL A 98 -4.41 -14.00 4.90
C VAL A 98 -5.89 -13.62 4.99
N PRO A 99 -6.33 -12.88 6.02
CA PRO A 99 -7.73 -12.44 6.13
C PRO A 99 -8.08 -11.45 5.00
N LEU A 100 -9.33 -10.96 4.99
CA LEU A 100 -9.76 -9.93 4.06
C LEU A 100 -8.84 -8.70 4.10
N PRO A 101 -8.60 -8.03 2.96
CA PRO A 101 -7.67 -6.91 2.89
C PRO A 101 -7.89 -5.80 3.92
N SER A 102 -9.13 -5.38 4.16
CA SER A 102 -9.48 -4.35 5.14
C SER A 102 -9.13 -4.78 6.57
N ILE A 103 -9.30 -6.06 6.91
CA ILE A 103 -8.92 -6.64 8.20
C ILE A 103 -7.41 -6.77 8.30
N TRP A 104 -6.74 -7.25 7.24
CA TRP A 104 -5.29 -7.41 7.25
C TRP A 104 -4.57 -6.07 7.36
N LEU A 105 -5.03 -5.04 6.65
CA LEU A 105 -4.42 -3.70 6.64
C LEU A 105 -4.74 -2.87 7.90
N GLU A 106 -5.62 -3.36 8.78
CA GLU A 106 -5.97 -2.67 10.01
C GLU A 106 -4.75 -2.46 10.91
N ARG A 107 -4.53 -1.21 11.34
CA ARG A 107 -3.30 -0.80 12.04
C ARG A 107 -3.15 -1.42 13.42
N THR A 108 -4.26 -1.82 14.03
CA THR A 108 -4.30 -2.46 15.35
C THR A 108 -4.32 -3.99 15.27
N ASN A 109 -4.41 -4.57 14.06
CA ASN A 109 -4.43 -6.01 13.90
C ASN A 109 -3.00 -6.58 13.93
N GLU A 110 -2.56 -7.04 15.11
CA GLU A 110 -1.24 -7.65 15.31
C GLU A 110 -1.04 -8.95 14.50
N ASN A 111 -2.12 -9.63 14.14
CA ASN A 111 -2.08 -10.80 13.26
C ASN A 111 -2.12 -10.43 11.77
N GLY A 112 -2.24 -9.13 11.46
CA GLY A 112 -2.29 -8.58 10.11
C GLY A 112 -1.01 -7.86 9.72
N PHE A 113 -1.17 -6.80 8.93
CA PHE A 113 -0.08 -5.95 8.48
C PHE A 113 0.72 -5.42 9.66
N ALA A 114 0.08 -4.99 10.77
CA ALA A 114 0.78 -4.42 11.92
C ALA A 114 1.88 -5.35 12.46
N GLY A 115 1.60 -6.65 12.62
CA GLY A 115 2.57 -7.64 13.11
C GLY A 115 3.78 -7.86 12.22
N THR A 116 3.64 -7.65 10.91
CA THR A 116 4.75 -7.81 9.96
C THR A 116 5.89 -6.80 10.16
N LYS A 117 5.66 -5.75 10.97
CA LYS A 117 6.69 -4.77 11.32
C LYS A 117 7.89 -5.44 12.00
N ALA A 118 7.63 -6.36 12.92
CA ALA A 118 8.70 -7.08 13.63
C ALA A 118 9.58 -7.88 12.67
N TRP A 119 8.98 -8.53 11.68
CA TRP A 119 9.70 -9.29 10.64
C TRP A 119 10.57 -8.38 9.76
N TYR A 120 10.06 -7.20 9.41
CA TYR A 120 10.82 -6.22 8.65
C TYR A 120 11.99 -5.65 9.46
N ASP A 121 11.77 -5.33 10.74
CA ASP A 121 12.82 -4.82 11.63
C ASP A 121 13.93 -5.86 11.85
N GLU A 122 13.58 -7.14 11.96
CA GLU A 122 14.55 -8.25 12.02
C GLU A 122 15.42 -8.29 10.77
N ILE A 123 14.82 -8.28 9.57
CA ILE A 123 15.57 -8.27 8.31
C ILE A 123 16.45 -7.02 8.19
N ARG A 124 15.94 -5.86 8.62
CA ARG A 124 16.72 -4.62 8.62
C ARG A 124 17.94 -4.75 9.52
N SER A 125 17.78 -5.31 10.73
CA SER A 125 18.89 -5.56 11.66
C SER A 125 19.92 -6.52 11.07
N VAL A 126 19.49 -7.63 10.45
CA VAL A 126 20.41 -8.57 9.78
C VAL A 126 21.17 -7.89 8.63
N ARG A 127 20.55 -6.96 7.91
CA ARG A 127 21.21 -6.21 6.82
C ARG A 127 22.32 -5.27 7.30
N GLU A 128 22.38 -4.93 8.59
CA GLU A 128 23.48 -4.13 9.15
C GLU A 128 24.80 -4.91 9.12
N SER A 129 24.75 -6.24 9.30
CA SER A 129 25.93 -7.12 9.23
C SER A 129 26.06 -7.87 7.89
N LEU A 130 24.94 -8.17 7.23
CA LEU A 130 24.90 -8.84 5.93
C LEU A 130 24.04 -8.02 4.94
N PRO A 131 24.60 -6.99 4.29
CA PRO A 131 23.84 -6.04 3.46
C PRO A 131 23.00 -6.68 2.34
N ASN A 132 23.42 -7.84 1.85
CA ASN A 132 22.74 -8.57 0.78
C ASN A 132 21.63 -9.51 1.29
N TYR A 133 21.37 -9.57 2.60
CA TYR A 133 20.36 -10.45 3.16
C TYR A 133 18.96 -10.09 2.64
N LYS A 134 18.34 -11.05 1.96
CA LYS A 134 17.01 -10.90 1.33
C LYS A 134 16.91 -9.66 0.44
N ASN A 135 17.98 -9.32 -0.29
CA ASN A 135 18.03 -8.12 -1.12
C ASN A 135 16.99 -8.16 -2.26
N GLU A 136 16.59 -9.34 -2.71
CA GLU A 136 15.53 -9.56 -3.69
C GLU A 136 14.18 -8.98 -3.25
N LEU A 137 13.87 -8.94 -1.95
CA LEU A 137 12.64 -8.31 -1.44
C LEU A 137 12.68 -6.79 -1.56
N LYS A 138 13.86 -6.21 -1.33
CA LYS A 138 14.09 -4.77 -1.50
C LYS A 138 14.02 -4.40 -2.99
N ALA A 139 14.71 -5.17 -3.82
CA ALA A 139 14.70 -5.00 -5.28
C ALA A 139 13.28 -5.11 -5.87
N MET A 140 12.46 -6.03 -5.36
CA MET A 140 11.05 -6.12 -5.77
C MET A 140 10.24 -4.88 -5.39
N ALA A 141 10.46 -4.31 -4.21
CA ALA A 141 9.79 -3.09 -3.80
C ALA A 141 10.24 -1.86 -4.62
N GLU A 142 11.53 -1.79 -4.98
CA GLU A 142 12.08 -0.76 -5.87
C GLU A 142 11.51 -0.90 -7.28
N ALA A 143 11.47 -2.13 -7.83
CA ALA A 143 10.92 -2.42 -9.15
C ALA A 143 9.47 -1.94 -9.30
N VAL A 144 8.65 -2.17 -8.29
CA VAL A 144 7.23 -1.76 -8.32
C VAL A 144 7.10 -0.25 -8.20
N LEU A 145 7.90 0.39 -7.35
CA LEU A 145 7.89 1.84 -7.20
C LEU A 145 8.31 2.52 -8.51
N GLU A 146 9.48 2.19 -9.03
CA GLU A 146 10.04 2.78 -10.23
C GLU A 146 9.13 2.54 -11.45
N PHE A 147 8.59 1.34 -11.60
CA PHE A 147 7.66 1.06 -12.70
C PHE A 147 6.31 1.78 -12.53
N SER A 148 5.88 2.05 -11.28
CA SER A 148 4.65 2.83 -11.03
C SER A 148 4.80 4.31 -11.36
N GLU A 149 6.00 4.86 -11.17
CA GLU A 149 6.35 6.24 -11.49
C GLU A 149 6.65 6.41 -12.97
N GLU A 150 7.36 5.45 -13.56
CA GLU A 150 7.83 5.48 -14.95
C GLU A 150 7.58 4.13 -15.64
N PRO A 151 6.36 3.86 -16.16
CA PRO A 151 5.98 2.59 -16.77
C PRO A 151 6.53 2.46 -18.21
N THR A 152 7.85 2.49 -18.36
CA THR A 152 8.55 2.40 -19.65
C THR A 152 8.95 0.96 -19.99
N VAL A 153 9.11 0.68 -21.29
CA VAL A 153 9.64 -0.62 -21.76
C VAL A 153 11.03 -0.86 -21.19
N GLN A 154 11.85 0.19 -21.09
CA GLN A 154 13.20 0.13 -20.54
C GLN A 154 13.18 -0.31 -19.06
N ASN A 155 12.35 0.32 -18.22
CA ASN A 155 12.23 -0.05 -16.80
C ASN A 155 11.70 -1.48 -16.63
N TYR A 156 10.69 -1.86 -17.42
CA TYR A 156 10.19 -3.23 -17.44
C TYR A 156 11.29 -4.25 -17.79
N GLN A 157 12.04 -4.01 -18.88
CA GLN A 157 13.09 -4.94 -19.32
C GLN A 157 14.25 -5.00 -18.33
N TYR A 158 14.62 -3.87 -17.71
CA TYR A 158 15.64 -3.82 -16.67
C TYR A 158 15.29 -4.73 -15.48
N TRP A 159 14.11 -4.52 -14.88
CA TRP A 159 13.68 -5.31 -13.72
C TRP A 159 13.39 -6.76 -14.07
N ARG A 160 12.82 -7.03 -15.25
CA ARG A 160 12.66 -8.39 -15.78
C ARG A 160 14.01 -9.11 -15.87
N LYS A 161 15.02 -8.47 -16.48
CA LYS A 161 16.37 -9.03 -16.58
C LYS A 161 16.99 -9.25 -15.21
N TYR A 162 16.83 -8.29 -14.29
CA TYR A 162 17.31 -8.43 -12.91
C TYR A 162 16.79 -9.71 -12.24
N PHE A 163 15.47 -9.97 -12.28
CA PHE A 163 14.91 -11.17 -11.63
C PHE A 163 15.26 -12.48 -12.36
N ILE A 164 15.53 -12.45 -13.67
CA ILE A 164 16.08 -13.58 -14.42
C ILE A 164 17.51 -13.88 -13.94
N ASP A 165 18.37 -12.87 -13.93
CA ASP A 165 19.78 -13.00 -13.55
C ASP A 165 19.94 -13.43 -12.08
N LYS A 166 19.01 -13.01 -11.19
CA LYS A 166 18.95 -13.45 -9.79
C LYS A 166 18.28 -14.80 -9.56
N GLN A 167 17.78 -15.46 -10.62
CA GLN A 167 17.10 -16.75 -10.55
C GLN A 167 15.93 -16.77 -9.55
N THR A 168 15.12 -15.71 -9.55
CA THR A 168 13.96 -15.57 -8.68
C THR A 168 12.64 -15.63 -9.49
N PRO A 169 12.27 -16.81 -10.05
CA PRO A 169 11.12 -16.93 -10.95
C PRO A 169 9.79 -16.52 -10.29
N GLY A 170 9.64 -16.77 -8.99
CA GLY A 170 8.45 -16.33 -8.24
C GLY A 170 8.29 -14.81 -8.17
N LEU A 171 9.39 -14.08 -8.03
CA LEU A 171 9.38 -12.61 -8.03
C LEU A 171 9.26 -12.04 -9.43
N LEU A 172 9.89 -12.68 -10.42
CA LEU A 172 9.72 -12.34 -11.83
C LEU A 172 8.24 -12.40 -12.24
N ASN A 173 7.57 -13.53 -11.97
CA ASN A 173 6.16 -13.69 -12.30
C ASN A 173 5.30 -12.65 -11.58
N LEU A 174 5.58 -12.37 -10.31
CA LEU A 174 4.86 -11.34 -9.55
C LEU A 174 5.07 -9.95 -10.16
N PHE A 175 6.30 -9.59 -10.54
CA PHE A 175 6.58 -8.31 -11.19
C PHE A 175 5.82 -8.16 -12.51
N GLN A 176 5.79 -9.20 -13.34
CA GLN A 176 5.05 -9.17 -14.61
C GLN A 176 3.55 -8.97 -14.39
N VAL A 177 2.94 -9.67 -13.42
CA VAL A 177 1.53 -9.50 -13.08
C VAL A 177 1.25 -8.06 -12.60
N VAL A 178 2.10 -7.53 -11.74
CA VAL A 178 1.95 -6.17 -11.21
C VAL A 178 2.11 -5.12 -12.31
N ALA A 179 3.08 -5.30 -13.21
CA ALA A 179 3.28 -4.42 -14.36
C ALA A 179 2.07 -4.41 -15.29
N ILE A 180 1.49 -5.59 -15.59
CA ILE A 180 0.26 -5.69 -16.39
C ILE A 180 -0.89 -4.95 -15.70
N GLN A 181 -1.09 -5.18 -14.39
CA GLN A 181 -2.16 -4.48 -13.64
C GLN A 181 -1.97 -2.97 -13.63
N GLN A 182 -0.73 -2.48 -13.49
CA GLN A 182 -0.43 -1.06 -13.53
C GLN A 182 -0.77 -0.44 -14.90
N LEU A 183 -0.52 -1.16 -15.99
CA LEU A 183 -0.84 -0.70 -17.35
C LEU A 183 -2.34 -0.78 -17.67
N CYS A 184 -3.07 -1.75 -17.11
CA CYS A 184 -4.49 -1.97 -17.41
C CYS A 184 -5.45 -1.20 -16.49
N ASN A 185 -5.02 -0.82 -15.28
CA ASN A 185 -5.87 -0.15 -14.29
C ASN A 185 -5.63 1.37 -14.20
N ASN A 186 -4.74 1.93 -15.04
CA ASN A 186 -4.49 3.36 -15.17
C ASN A 186 -5.39 3.99 -16.23
#